data_AF-A0A521JWQ2-F1
#
_entry.id   AF-A0A521JWQ2-F1
#
_cell.length_a   1.000
_cell.length_b   1.000
_cell.length_c   1.000
_cell.angle_alpha   90.00
_cell.angle_beta   90.00
_cell.angle_gamma   90.00
#
_symmetry.space_group_name_H-M   'P 1'
#
loop_
_entity.id
_entity.type
_entity.pdbx_description
1 polymer ?
#
loop_
_entity_poly.entity_id
_entity_poly.type
_entity_poly.pdbx_seq_one_letter_code
_entity_poly.pdbx_strand_id
1 'polypeptide(L)'
;MNRRRLIPIVLAGLWMAAAVVQARADQPTLTPLVTSFHVHSRASTGDLSLDQVAEQAEAVGLDAVVLTDNFVLRYEYGLYPLRGLLKYTYSLHSVLDNGVERYLNDVAAAQARHPKVLLIPGVEAVPHYYWTGSLFEGNLTMHNSQKNILAFGLARAEDYAALPANGNPGSYHYDGASGVALLPVLLFVPAVRLWFRRSPRISRDGRVTYRVRRKHRLASFMLAVAASLLLFNAWPVGSPVYSIYDDHLSYKPYQTFIDAVAARGGVTIWSMPEARDFNVFDYGPLGKVTVKTEPYADALVMTSGYTGFGGIYQDNRTVINPGNDWDQILAQYATQRKGQAPPFTVGEIAFHGVNRDTRELDQVLTIFWVRQRSAAGLVEALRSGRLYSAGQYLKGAGLRLDQFRVECEGGARGAGSGESLDPNGARDVVVRLRVTAVDQGAHPITLTLIRSGQVAVTLTGITPFEQTIPDPGAPPGVWNFYRVSIQGKGSEILSNPIFVGPVPAAQYDEMGRPIQPDAAPAQAVGSQGL
;
A
#
# COMPACT_ATOMS: atom_id res chain seq x y z
N MET A 1 82.54 -29.43 14.87
CA MET A 1 81.27 -30.17 14.64
C MET A 1 80.17 -29.26 15.16
N ASN A 2 79.22 -28.68 14.43
CA ASN A 2 78.53 -29.05 13.20
C ASN A 2 78.46 -27.90 12.20
N ARG A 3 78.32 -28.28 10.94
CA ARG A 3 78.38 -27.47 9.73
C ARG A 3 77.02 -26.86 9.36
N ARG A 4 77.08 -25.62 8.84
CA ARG A 4 76.32 -25.04 7.69
C ARG A 4 74.79 -24.91 7.88
N ARG A 5 74.16 -23.76 7.63
CA ARG A 5 74.13 -23.06 6.33
C ARG A 5 73.97 -21.52 6.46
N LEU A 6 74.73 -20.86 5.60
CA LEU A 6 74.72 -19.46 5.14
C LEU A 6 73.60 -19.30 4.07
N ILE A 7 72.80 -18.21 4.01
CA ILE A 7 72.90 -17.00 3.13
C ILE A 7 71.46 -16.65 2.65
N PRO A 8 71.06 -15.40 2.31
CA PRO A 8 71.48 -14.07 2.77
C PRO A 8 70.31 -13.12 3.15
N ILE A 9 70.66 -12.07 3.88
CA ILE A 9 69.90 -10.82 4.04
C ILE A 9 70.18 -9.96 2.80
N VAL A 10 69.16 -9.63 2.00
CA VAL A 10 69.24 -8.60 0.95
C VAL A 10 67.87 -7.89 0.81
N LEU A 11 67.94 -6.55 0.87
CA LEU A 11 66.97 -5.53 0.43
C LEU A 11 65.70 -5.31 1.27
N ALA A 12 65.91 -4.61 2.39
CA ALA A 12 64.99 -3.57 2.83
C ALA A 12 65.22 -2.31 1.97
N GLY A 13 64.15 -1.71 1.47
CA GLY A 13 64.18 -0.39 0.85
C GLY A 13 63.44 -0.32 -0.47
N LEU A 14 62.49 0.62 -0.53
CA LEU A 14 61.59 0.96 -1.64
C LEU A 14 60.38 0.04 -1.76
N TRP A 15 59.24 0.53 -1.29
CA TRP A 15 57.95 0.65 -1.99
C TRP A 15 56.91 1.16 -0.96
N MET A 16 57.21 2.28 -0.29
CA MET A 16 56.17 3.12 0.32
C MET A 16 55.63 4.07 -0.75
N ALA A 17 54.82 3.51 -1.63
CA ALA A 17 53.86 4.22 -2.48
C ALA A 17 52.74 3.24 -2.80
N ALA A 18 52.19 2.59 -1.78
CA ALA A 18 50.95 1.84 -1.91
C ALA A 18 49.81 2.87 -1.89
N ALA A 19 49.19 3.01 -3.05
CA ALA A 19 48.08 3.87 -3.34
C ALA A 19 47.05 3.93 -2.19
N VAL A 20 46.74 5.14 -1.75
CA VAL A 20 45.43 5.44 -1.17
C VAL A 20 44.43 5.36 -2.32
N VAL A 21 44.09 4.14 -2.73
CA VAL A 21 42.81 3.90 -3.39
C VAL A 21 41.79 4.06 -2.27
N GLN A 22 41.17 5.24 -2.19
CA GLN A 22 39.88 5.33 -1.53
C GLN A 22 39.01 4.26 -2.19
N ALA A 23 38.75 3.19 -1.45
CA ALA A 23 37.70 2.25 -1.78
C ALA A 23 36.42 3.09 -1.90
N ARG A 24 36.01 3.40 -3.13
CA ARG A 24 34.59 3.61 -3.42
C ARG A 24 33.94 2.37 -2.87
N ALA A 25 33.23 2.49 -1.75
CA ALA A 25 32.36 1.42 -1.29
C ALA A 25 31.52 1.02 -2.49
N ASP A 26 31.67 -0.23 -2.97
CA ASP A 26 30.88 -0.77 -4.07
C ASP A 26 29.42 -0.48 -3.73
N GLN A 27 28.81 0.48 -4.44
CA GLN A 27 27.38 0.68 -4.32
C GLN A 27 26.75 -0.60 -4.83
N PRO A 28 25.96 -1.31 -4.01
CA PRO A 28 25.37 -2.57 -4.41
C PRO A 28 24.58 -2.38 -5.69
N THR A 29 24.87 -3.21 -6.68
CA THR A 29 24.29 -3.12 -8.02
C THR A 29 22.78 -3.31 -7.92
N LEU A 30 22.01 -2.26 -8.22
CA LEU A 30 20.55 -2.32 -8.27
C LEU A 30 20.12 -2.91 -9.62
N THR A 31 19.15 -3.82 -9.58
CA THR A 31 18.55 -4.43 -10.78
C THR A 31 17.14 -3.91 -10.97
N PRO A 32 16.75 -3.42 -12.16
CA PRO A 32 15.38 -3.04 -12.44
C PRO A 32 14.50 -4.30 -12.55
N LEU A 33 13.31 -4.27 -11.96
CA LEU A 33 12.25 -5.26 -12.17
C LEU A 33 11.00 -4.57 -12.71
N VAL A 34 10.56 -4.97 -13.89
CA VAL A 34 9.31 -4.49 -14.50
C VAL A 34 8.15 -5.25 -13.89
N THR A 35 7.28 -4.54 -13.18
CA THR A 35 6.26 -5.17 -12.33
C THR A 35 4.86 -4.69 -12.70
N SER A 36 3.93 -5.62 -12.88
CA SER A 36 2.50 -5.30 -12.88
C SER A 36 1.97 -5.32 -11.45
N PHE A 37 1.21 -4.30 -11.08
CA PHE A 37 0.80 -4.06 -9.69
C PHE A 37 -0.71 -3.90 -9.58
N HIS A 38 -1.29 -4.52 -8.56
CA HIS A 38 -2.75 -4.65 -8.39
C HIS A 38 -3.35 -5.59 -9.43
N VAL A 39 -3.14 -6.89 -9.22
CA VAL A 39 -3.59 -7.97 -10.11
C VAL A 39 -4.44 -8.96 -9.32
N HIS A 40 -5.64 -9.24 -9.82
CA HIS A 40 -6.58 -10.21 -9.26
C HIS A 40 -6.50 -11.53 -10.02
N SER A 41 -6.65 -12.63 -9.29
CA SER A 41 -6.69 -13.98 -9.82
C SER A 41 -8.03 -14.66 -9.47
N ARG A 42 -8.20 -15.90 -9.92
CA ARG A 42 -9.32 -16.76 -9.52
C ARG A 42 -9.33 -17.12 -8.03
N ALA A 43 -8.31 -16.72 -7.25
CA ALA A 43 -8.38 -16.79 -5.80
C ALA A 43 -9.42 -15.80 -5.22
N SER A 44 -9.83 -14.80 -5.99
CA SER A 44 -10.93 -13.89 -5.67
C SER A 44 -11.81 -13.60 -6.91
N THR A 45 -11.81 -12.38 -7.42
CA THR A 45 -12.70 -11.90 -8.49
C THR A 45 -12.08 -11.93 -9.88
N GLY A 46 -10.82 -12.33 -10.01
CA GLY A 46 -10.14 -12.42 -11.30
C GLY A 46 -10.56 -13.65 -12.11
N ASP A 47 -10.42 -13.56 -13.44
CA ASP A 47 -10.81 -14.62 -14.37
C ASP A 47 -9.71 -15.67 -14.58
N LEU A 48 -8.44 -15.32 -14.32
CA LEU A 48 -7.26 -16.15 -14.60
C LEU A 48 -6.75 -16.89 -13.36
N SER A 49 -6.30 -18.13 -13.52
CA SER A 49 -5.56 -18.83 -12.47
C SER A 49 -4.19 -18.17 -12.21
N LEU A 50 -3.57 -18.48 -11.07
CA LEU A 50 -2.22 -17.99 -10.76
C LEU A 50 -1.19 -18.37 -11.82
N ASP A 51 -1.27 -19.60 -12.35
CA ASP A 51 -0.41 -20.05 -13.45
C ASP A 51 -0.67 -19.25 -14.73
N GLN A 52 -1.93 -18.99 -15.09
CA GLN A 52 -2.27 -18.18 -16.26
C GLN A 52 -1.83 -16.72 -16.13
N VAL A 53 -1.92 -16.13 -14.93
CA VAL A 53 -1.36 -14.80 -14.65
C VAL A 53 0.15 -14.81 -14.86
N ALA A 54 0.85 -15.83 -14.36
CA ALA A 54 2.30 -15.97 -14.54
C ALA A 54 2.68 -16.17 -16.03
N GLU A 55 1.96 -17.02 -16.76
CA GLU A 55 2.15 -17.25 -18.20
C GLU A 55 1.96 -15.95 -19.00
N GLN A 56 0.93 -15.17 -18.67
CA GLN A 56 0.68 -13.89 -19.34
C GLN A 56 1.78 -12.88 -19.01
N ALA A 57 2.22 -12.82 -17.75
CA ALA A 57 3.33 -11.97 -17.32
C ALA A 57 4.64 -12.34 -18.04
N GLU A 58 4.95 -13.64 -18.18
CA GLU A 58 6.09 -14.12 -18.97
C GLU A 58 5.97 -13.73 -20.44
N ALA A 59 4.79 -13.85 -21.03
CA ALA A 59 4.54 -13.56 -22.44
C ALA A 59 4.76 -12.08 -22.79
N VAL A 60 4.49 -11.17 -21.86
CA VAL A 60 4.70 -9.73 -22.03
C VAL A 60 6.00 -9.22 -21.40
N GLY A 61 6.85 -10.13 -20.89
CA GLY A 61 8.18 -9.80 -20.40
C GLY A 61 8.25 -9.09 -19.05
N LEU A 62 7.27 -9.32 -18.17
CA LEU A 62 7.33 -8.81 -16.79
C LEU A 62 8.29 -9.65 -15.95
N ASP A 63 8.94 -8.98 -14.99
CA ASP A 63 9.79 -9.64 -14.00
C ASP A 63 9.03 -10.06 -12.75
N ALA A 64 7.93 -9.37 -12.44
CA ALA A 64 7.13 -9.58 -11.24
C ALA A 64 5.65 -9.19 -11.43
N VAL A 65 4.80 -9.78 -10.60
CA VAL A 65 3.38 -9.44 -10.46
C VAL A 65 3.06 -9.33 -8.97
N VAL A 66 2.49 -8.19 -8.57
CA VAL A 66 1.94 -8.00 -7.22
C VAL A 66 0.46 -8.33 -7.25
N LEU A 67 0.13 -9.51 -6.69
CA LEU A 67 -1.23 -9.98 -6.52
C LEU A 67 -1.90 -9.18 -5.40
N THR A 68 -3.17 -8.84 -5.59
CA THR A 68 -3.98 -8.10 -4.61
C THR A 68 -5.39 -8.65 -4.58
N ASP A 69 -5.51 -9.98 -4.57
CA ASP A 69 -6.80 -10.64 -4.51
C ASP A 69 -7.66 -10.11 -3.35
N ASN A 70 -8.95 -9.92 -3.59
CA ASN A 70 -9.84 -9.33 -2.60
C ASN A 70 -9.82 -10.10 -1.27
N PHE A 71 -9.48 -9.41 -0.18
CA PHE A 71 -9.34 -10.01 1.15
C PHE A 71 -10.68 -10.52 1.67
N VAL A 72 -11.67 -9.63 1.72
CA VAL A 72 -13.04 -9.89 2.17
C VAL A 72 -14.01 -9.12 1.26
N LEU A 73 -14.97 -9.82 0.65
CA LEU A 73 -16.07 -9.21 -0.10
C LEU A 73 -17.40 -9.66 0.46
N ARG A 74 -17.64 -9.32 1.73
CA ARG A 74 -18.83 -9.70 2.47
C ARG A 74 -19.55 -8.46 2.99
N TYR A 75 -20.73 -8.20 2.44
CA TYR A 75 -21.56 -7.05 2.76
C TYR A 75 -22.84 -7.50 3.45
N GLU A 76 -22.99 -7.09 4.70
CA GLU A 76 -24.13 -7.41 5.54
C GLU A 76 -25.02 -6.20 5.77
N TYR A 77 -26.34 -6.42 5.79
CA TYR A 77 -27.34 -5.43 6.23
C TYR A 77 -28.40 -6.11 7.10
N GLY A 78 -28.45 -5.73 8.36
CA GLY A 78 -29.44 -6.13 9.35
C GLY A 78 -30.50 -5.06 9.67
N LEU A 79 -31.70 -5.52 10.03
CA LEU A 79 -32.81 -4.68 10.45
C LEU A 79 -32.84 -4.49 11.97
N TYR A 80 -32.93 -3.23 12.41
CA TYR A 80 -33.11 -2.92 13.83
C TYR A 80 -34.52 -3.35 14.31
N PRO A 81 -34.68 -3.89 15.55
CA PRO A 81 -33.67 -4.08 16.60
C PRO A 81 -32.90 -5.41 16.54
N LEU A 82 -33.27 -6.32 15.64
CA LEU A 82 -32.72 -7.68 15.57
C LEU A 82 -31.72 -7.83 14.41
N ARG A 83 -30.68 -6.99 14.38
CA ARG A 83 -29.75 -6.88 13.24
C ARG A 83 -28.92 -8.14 12.96
N GLY A 84 -28.75 -9.03 13.92
CA GLY A 84 -28.07 -10.32 13.70
C GLY A 84 -29.01 -11.41 13.22
N LEU A 85 -30.27 -11.41 13.67
CA LEU A 85 -31.28 -12.39 13.28
C LEU A 85 -31.96 -12.03 11.95
N LEU A 86 -32.32 -10.76 11.76
CA LEU A 86 -32.97 -10.22 10.56
C LEU A 86 -31.92 -9.56 9.69
N LYS A 87 -31.05 -10.37 9.08
CA LYS A 87 -29.90 -9.92 8.29
C LYS A 87 -29.90 -10.51 6.90
N TYR A 88 -29.54 -9.69 5.93
CA TYR A 88 -29.13 -10.14 4.61
C TYR A 88 -27.61 -10.02 4.46
N THR A 89 -27.00 -10.98 3.78
CA THR A 89 -25.57 -11.00 3.53
C THR A 89 -25.33 -11.31 2.06
N TYR A 90 -24.67 -10.38 1.39
CA TYR A 90 -24.15 -10.56 0.05
C TYR A 90 -22.66 -10.86 0.13
N SER A 91 -22.19 -11.88 -0.57
CA SER A 91 -20.78 -12.27 -0.55
C SER A 91 -20.30 -12.67 -1.93
N LEU A 92 -19.09 -12.23 -2.26
CA LEU A 92 -18.35 -12.64 -3.45
C LEU A 92 -17.12 -13.45 -3.04
N HIS A 93 -16.50 -14.13 -4.00
CA HIS A 93 -15.30 -14.91 -3.75
C HIS A 93 -14.17 -14.02 -3.24
N SER A 94 -13.53 -14.43 -2.14
CA SER A 94 -12.47 -13.67 -1.48
C SER A 94 -11.42 -14.60 -0.88
N VAL A 95 -10.23 -14.06 -0.61
CA VAL A 95 -9.11 -14.82 -0.02
C VAL A 95 -9.49 -15.38 1.36
N LEU A 96 -10.21 -14.62 2.19
CA LEU A 96 -10.62 -15.07 3.50
C LEU A 96 -11.59 -16.26 3.43
N ASP A 97 -12.56 -16.23 2.51
CA ASP A 97 -13.55 -17.30 2.35
C ASP A 97 -12.92 -18.64 1.90
N ASN A 98 -11.84 -18.57 1.11
CA ASN A 98 -11.10 -19.74 0.62
C ASN A 98 -10.01 -20.24 1.57
N GLY A 99 -9.67 -19.45 2.59
CA GLY A 99 -8.56 -19.69 3.51
C GLY A 99 -7.25 -19.06 3.04
N VAL A 100 -6.72 -18.16 3.88
CA VAL A 100 -5.45 -17.44 3.62
C VAL A 100 -4.27 -18.40 3.46
N GLU A 101 -4.18 -19.44 4.29
CA GLU A 101 -3.09 -20.43 4.20
C GLU A 101 -3.08 -21.14 2.84
N ARG A 102 -4.28 -21.52 2.36
CA ARG A 102 -4.44 -22.12 1.04
C ARG A 102 -4.01 -21.14 -0.06
N TYR A 103 -4.40 -19.88 0.03
CA TYR A 103 -3.98 -18.84 -0.92
C TYR A 103 -2.45 -18.70 -0.99
N LEU A 104 -1.78 -18.56 0.16
CA LEU A 104 -0.32 -18.43 0.21
C LEU A 104 0.39 -19.67 -0.35
N ASN A 105 -0.12 -20.87 -0.04
CA ASN A 105 0.41 -22.13 -0.56
C ASN A 105 0.20 -22.25 -2.08
N ASP A 106 -0.96 -21.85 -2.60
CA ASP A 106 -1.26 -21.85 -4.03
C ASP A 106 -0.33 -20.89 -4.79
N VAL A 107 -0.09 -19.68 -4.25
CA VAL A 107 0.88 -18.71 -4.82
C VAL A 107 2.30 -19.28 -4.80
N ALA A 108 2.73 -19.88 -3.69
CA ALA A 108 4.06 -20.49 -3.61
C ALA A 108 4.22 -21.66 -4.61
N ALA A 109 3.18 -22.46 -4.80
CA ALA A 109 3.18 -23.56 -5.76
C ALA A 109 3.23 -23.04 -7.22
N ALA A 110 2.50 -21.98 -7.54
CA ALA A 110 2.59 -21.32 -8.85
C ALA A 110 3.97 -20.69 -9.08
N GLN A 111 4.53 -20.01 -8.07
CA GLN A 111 5.88 -19.45 -8.13
C GLN A 111 6.94 -20.52 -8.43
N ALA A 112 6.81 -21.72 -7.86
CA ALA A 112 7.72 -22.83 -8.11
C ALA A 112 7.64 -23.35 -9.56
N ARG A 113 6.47 -23.27 -10.20
CA ARG A 113 6.25 -23.63 -11.61
C ARG A 113 6.71 -22.54 -12.59
N HIS A 114 6.64 -21.28 -12.16
CA HIS A 114 6.96 -20.09 -12.97
C HIS A 114 8.11 -19.27 -12.36
N PRO A 115 9.36 -19.78 -12.35
CA PRO A 115 10.48 -19.11 -11.69
C PRO A 115 10.94 -17.80 -12.39
N LYS A 116 10.51 -17.57 -13.63
CA LYS A 116 10.86 -16.39 -14.44
C LYS A 116 10.12 -15.13 -14.03
N VAL A 117 9.01 -15.25 -13.30
CA VAL A 117 8.21 -14.13 -12.79
C VAL A 117 8.12 -14.25 -11.28
N LEU A 118 8.33 -13.16 -10.55
CA LEU A 118 8.07 -13.13 -9.11
C LEU A 118 6.57 -12.91 -8.87
N LEU A 119 5.91 -13.86 -8.22
CA LEU A 119 4.53 -13.69 -7.74
C LEU A 119 4.56 -13.22 -6.29
N ILE A 120 4.14 -11.98 -6.05
CA ILE A 120 4.12 -11.39 -4.72
C ILE A 120 2.69 -11.50 -4.17
N PRO A 121 2.44 -12.32 -3.12
CA PRO A 121 1.12 -12.43 -2.54
C PRO A 121 0.74 -11.14 -1.80
N GLY A 122 -0.49 -10.72 -1.98
CA GLY A 122 -1.06 -9.52 -1.39
C GLY A 122 -2.57 -9.57 -1.47
N VAL A 123 -3.23 -8.67 -0.75
CA VAL A 123 -4.69 -8.59 -0.71
C VAL A 123 -5.17 -7.16 -0.88
N GLU A 124 -6.31 -7.01 -1.54
CA GLU A 124 -7.07 -5.76 -1.56
C GLU A 124 -8.14 -5.81 -0.47
N ALA A 125 -8.13 -4.84 0.45
CA ALA A 125 -9.07 -4.79 1.56
C ALA A 125 -9.91 -3.52 1.52
N VAL A 126 -11.17 -3.67 1.93
CA VAL A 126 -12.06 -2.57 2.31
C VAL A 126 -12.20 -2.61 3.84
N PRO A 127 -11.40 -1.85 4.61
CA PRO A 127 -11.47 -1.88 6.06
C PRO A 127 -12.87 -1.55 6.60
N HIS A 128 -13.58 -0.65 5.93
CA HIS A 128 -14.91 -0.21 6.33
C HIS A 128 -15.78 0.20 5.14
N TYR A 129 -17.06 -0.13 5.27
CA TYR A 129 -18.17 0.35 4.46
C TYR A 129 -19.33 0.64 5.42
N TYR A 130 -20.27 1.48 5.02
CA TYR A 130 -21.44 1.76 5.86
C TYR A 130 -22.72 2.00 5.07
N TRP A 131 -23.84 1.85 5.76
CA TRP A 131 -25.17 2.02 5.19
C TRP A 131 -25.83 3.32 5.64
N THR A 132 -26.47 4.00 4.69
CA THR A 132 -27.40 5.11 4.96
C THR A 132 -28.73 4.89 4.24
N GLY A 133 -29.75 5.65 4.62
CA GLY A 133 -31.10 5.53 4.06
C GLY A 133 -31.90 4.42 4.72
N SER A 134 -32.99 4.02 4.08
CA SER A 134 -34.01 3.13 4.60
C SER A 134 -34.39 2.08 3.56
N LEU A 135 -34.45 0.83 3.99
CA LEU A 135 -34.97 -0.27 3.17
C LEU A 135 -36.45 -0.02 2.78
N PHE A 136 -37.24 0.53 3.71
CA PHE A 136 -38.68 0.74 3.48
C PHE A 136 -38.98 1.92 2.55
N GLU A 137 -38.07 2.89 2.48
CA GLU A 137 -38.18 4.04 1.58
C GLU A 137 -37.54 3.77 0.20
N GLY A 138 -36.82 2.65 0.05
CA GLY A 138 -36.17 2.27 -1.20
C GLY A 138 -35.00 3.17 -1.60
N ASN A 139 -34.35 3.84 -0.63
CA ASN A 139 -33.22 4.76 -0.85
C ASN A 139 -31.92 4.28 -0.18
N LEU A 140 -31.79 2.98 0.05
CA LEU A 140 -30.64 2.38 0.72
C LEU A 140 -29.35 2.60 -0.08
N THR A 141 -28.32 3.11 0.59
CA THR A 141 -27.01 3.40 -0.02
C THR A 141 -25.89 2.74 0.79
N MET A 142 -25.03 1.98 0.12
CA MET A 142 -23.78 1.43 0.64
C MET A 142 -22.62 2.33 0.24
N HIS A 143 -21.94 2.90 1.22
CA HIS A 143 -20.81 3.80 1.02
C HIS A 143 -19.48 3.10 1.19
N ASN A 144 -18.48 3.53 0.42
CA ASN A 144 -17.07 3.18 0.55
C ASN A 144 -16.72 1.69 0.32
N SER A 145 -17.55 0.93 -0.39
CA SER A 145 -17.23 -0.46 -0.75
C SER A 145 -16.10 -0.59 -1.78
N GLN A 146 -15.58 0.51 -2.33
CA GLN A 146 -14.41 0.57 -3.21
C GLN A 146 -13.33 1.53 -2.68
N LYS A 147 -13.36 1.85 -1.37
CA LYS A 147 -12.30 2.62 -0.73
C LYS A 147 -11.23 1.65 -0.26
N ASN A 148 -10.32 1.31 -1.16
CA ASN A 148 -9.49 0.12 -1.06
C ASN A 148 -8.07 0.45 -0.54
N ILE A 149 -7.54 -0.46 0.28
CA ILE A 149 -6.12 -0.48 0.67
C ILE A 149 -5.53 -1.80 0.22
N LEU A 150 -4.45 -1.75 -0.55
CA LEU A 150 -3.68 -2.93 -0.92
C LEU A 150 -2.67 -3.22 0.21
N ALA A 151 -2.58 -4.47 0.63
CA ALA A 151 -1.66 -4.92 1.67
C ALA A 151 -0.86 -6.13 1.22
N PHE A 152 0.47 -6.07 1.36
CA PHE A 152 1.36 -7.18 1.03
C PHE A 152 2.65 -7.12 1.84
N GLY A 153 3.53 -8.11 1.66
CA GLY A 153 4.71 -8.29 2.50
C GLY A 153 4.40 -8.94 3.85
N LEU A 154 3.23 -9.58 3.99
CA LEU A 154 2.87 -10.41 5.14
C LEU A 154 3.26 -11.86 4.85
N ALA A 155 4.03 -12.47 5.74
CA ALA A 155 4.65 -13.77 5.46
C ALA A 155 3.77 -14.96 5.88
N ARG A 156 2.87 -14.78 6.85
CA ARG A 156 2.13 -15.88 7.45
C ARG A 156 0.63 -15.65 7.43
N ALA A 157 -0.15 -16.71 7.38
CA ALA A 157 -1.61 -16.63 7.33
C ALA A 157 -2.20 -15.92 8.55
N GLU A 158 -1.60 -16.08 9.73
CA GLU A 158 -2.07 -15.45 10.97
C GLU A 158 -1.88 -13.93 10.96
N ASP A 159 -0.96 -13.43 10.13
CA ASP A 159 -0.74 -12.00 9.96
C ASP A 159 -1.98 -11.35 9.29
N TYR A 160 -2.67 -12.08 8.41
CA TYR A 160 -3.93 -11.66 7.78
C TYR A 160 -5.14 -11.86 8.68
N ALA A 161 -5.20 -12.96 9.44
CA ALA A 161 -6.38 -13.33 10.23
C ALA A 161 -6.84 -12.24 11.21
N ALA A 162 -5.90 -11.45 11.73
CA ALA A 162 -6.17 -10.39 12.69
C ALA A 162 -6.30 -8.98 12.06
N LEU A 163 -6.30 -8.87 10.72
CA LEU A 163 -6.45 -7.57 10.06
C LEU A 163 -7.87 -7.03 10.25
N PRO A 164 -8.02 -5.76 10.70
CA PRO A 164 -9.32 -5.17 10.98
C PRO A 164 -10.06 -4.85 9.69
N ALA A 165 -11.02 -5.70 9.34
CA ALA A 165 -11.91 -5.49 8.21
C ALA A 165 -13.32 -6.00 8.54
N ASN A 166 -14.34 -5.29 8.07
CA ASN A 166 -15.70 -5.79 8.18
C ASN A 166 -15.82 -7.14 7.47
N GLY A 167 -16.49 -8.09 8.12
CA GLY A 167 -16.61 -9.47 7.62
C GLY A 167 -15.41 -10.37 7.92
N ASN A 168 -14.37 -9.90 8.62
CA ASN A 168 -13.30 -10.75 9.18
C ASN A 168 -13.54 -11.07 10.67
N PRO A 169 -14.06 -12.26 11.03
CA PRO A 169 -14.32 -12.60 12.44
C PRO A 169 -13.05 -12.67 13.29
N GLY A 170 -11.88 -12.90 12.68
CA GLY A 170 -10.60 -12.96 13.38
C GLY A 170 -10.14 -11.61 13.94
N SER A 171 -10.73 -10.50 13.50
CA SER A 171 -10.48 -9.16 14.02
C SER A 171 -11.58 -8.66 14.96
N TYR A 172 -12.52 -9.50 15.37
CA TYR A 172 -13.62 -9.06 16.24
C TYR A 172 -13.14 -8.85 17.67
N HIS A 173 -13.67 -7.82 18.31
CA HIS A 173 -13.37 -7.51 19.71
C HIS A 173 -14.40 -8.15 20.62
N TYR A 174 -13.94 -8.54 21.81
CA TYR A 174 -14.77 -9.04 22.90
C TYR A 174 -14.66 -8.07 24.06
N ASP A 175 -15.74 -7.37 24.35
CA ASP A 175 -15.79 -6.34 25.39
C ASP A 175 -16.96 -6.59 26.37
N GLY A 176 -17.26 -5.60 27.21
CA GLY A 176 -18.40 -5.69 28.13
C GLY A 176 -19.74 -5.87 27.40
N ALA A 177 -19.89 -5.32 26.20
CA ALA A 177 -21.10 -5.47 25.38
C ALA A 177 -21.23 -6.92 24.87
N SER A 178 -20.13 -7.60 24.52
CA SER A 178 -20.15 -9.04 24.25
C SER A 178 -20.66 -9.86 25.44
N GLY A 179 -20.29 -9.48 26.66
CA GLY A 179 -20.82 -10.08 27.89
C GLY A 179 -22.33 -9.84 28.06
N VAL A 180 -22.79 -8.62 27.79
CA VAL A 180 -24.22 -8.26 27.80
C VAL A 180 -25.00 -9.07 26.75
N ALA A 181 -24.42 -9.27 25.58
CA ALA A 181 -25.01 -10.04 24.49
C ALA A 181 -25.27 -11.52 24.86
N LEU A 182 -24.55 -12.04 25.86
CA LEU A 182 -24.73 -13.38 26.42
C LEU A 182 -25.77 -13.46 27.55
N LEU A 183 -26.21 -12.34 28.14
CA LEU A 183 -27.21 -12.34 29.22
C LEU A 183 -28.52 -13.09 28.91
N PRO A 184 -29.00 -13.17 27.65
CA PRO A 184 -30.16 -14.00 27.33
C PRO A 184 -30.01 -15.48 27.75
N VAL A 185 -28.79 -15.99 27.94
CA VAL A 185 -28.56 -17.34 28.49
C VAL A 185 -29.21 -17.53 29.87
N LEU A 186 -29.33 -16.47 30.66
CA LEU A 186 -29.94 -16.51 31.99
C LEU A 186 -31.44 -16.83 31.92
N LEU A 187 -32.11 -16.61 30.78
CA LEU A 187 -33.51 -16.96 30.56
C LEU A 187 -33.74 -18.48 30.54
N PHE A 188 -32.70 -19.29 30.31
CA PHE A 188 -32.80 -20.74 30.43
C PHE A 188 -33.06 -21.19 31.87
N VAL A 189 -32.60 -20.45 32.89
CA VAL A 189 -32.81 -20.79 34.31
C VAL A 189 -34.31 -20.82 34.68
N PRO A 190 -35.09 -19.73 34.48
CA PRO A 190 -36.53 -19.77 34.72
C PRO A 190 -37.25 -20.71 33.74
N ALA A 191 -36.77 -20.87 32.50
CA ALA A 191 -37.35 -21.82 31.55
C ALA A 191 -37.28 -23.26 32.09
N VAL A 192 -36.10 -23.71 32.53
CA VAL A 192 -35.88 -25.03 33.11
C VAL A 192 -36.69 -25.20 34.40
N ARG A 193 -36.69 -24.18 35.28
CA ARG A 193 -37.47 -24.20 36.52
C ARG A 193 -38.98 -24.38 36.24
N LEU A 194 -39.53 -23.65 35.27
CA LEU A 194 -40.94 -23.75 34.88
C LEU A 194 -41.28 -25.09 34.22
N TRP A 195 -40.33 -25.70 33.50
CA TRP A 195 -40.50 -27.01 32.89
C TRP A 195 -40.74 -28.11 33.93
N PHE A 196 -39.94 -28.09 35.00
CA PHE A 196 -39.98 -29.09 36.07
C PHE A 196 -40.96 -28.77 37.19
N ARG A 197 -41.36 -27.50 37.37
CA ARG A 197 -42.30 -27.08 38.41
C ARG A 197 -43.69 -27.66 38.17
N ARG A 198 -44.17 -28.46 39.13
CA ARG A 198 -45.53 -29.00 39.17
C ARG A 198 -46.34 -28.19 40.17
N SER A 199 -47.22 -27.31 39.71
CA SER A 199 -48.12 -26.53 40.57
C SER A 199 -49.50 -27.21 40.64
N PRO A 200 -49.89 -27.81 41.77
CA PRO A 200 -51.25 -28.32 41.94
C PRO A 200 -52.21 -27.14 42.14
N ARG A 201 -53.22 -27.00 41.27
CA ARG A 201 -54.34 -26.06 41.48
C ARG A 201 -55.59 -26.87 41.81
N ILE A 202 -56.23 -26.54 42.92
CA ILE A 202 -57.53 -27.11 43.27
C ILE A 202 -58.57 -26.34 42.46
N SER A 203 -59.27 -27.02 41.56
CA SER A 203 -60.39 -26.47 40.81
C SER A 203 -61.69 -27.01 41.39
N ARG A 204 -62.70 -26.15 41.52
CA ARG A 204 -64.05 -26.53 41.93
C ARG A 204 -64.96 -26.51 40.71
N ASP A 205 -65.69 -27.59 40.50
CA ASP A 205 -66.81 -27.64 39.57
C ASP A 205 -68.00 -28.22 40.33
N GLY A 206 -69.00 -27.38 40.64
CA GLY A 206 -70.08 -27.70 41.58
C GLY A 206 -69.56 -28.11 42.98
N ARG A 207 -69.98 -29.29 43.46
CA ARG A 207 -69.60 -29.85 44.79
C ARG A 207 -68.29 -30.65 44.78
N VAL A 208 -67.65 -30.85 43.63
CA VAL A 208 -66.44 -31.69 43.50
C VAL A 208 -65.19 -30.82 43.43
N THR A 209 -64.19 -31.15 44.24
CA THR A 209 -62.85 -30.55 44.18
C THR A 209 -61.90 -31.54 43.53
N TYR A 210 -61.21 -31.13 42.46
CA TYR A 210 -60.17 -31.95 41.83
C TYR A 210 -58.87 -31.16 41.68
N ARG A 211 -57.74 -31.85 41.83
CA ARG A 211 -56.40 -31.27 41.76
C ARG A 211 -55.90 -31.32 40.32
N VAL A 212 -56.03 -30.21 39.60
CA VAL A 212 -55.48 -30.07 38.25
C VAL A 212 -53.98 -29.76 38.35
N ARG A 213 -53.16 -30.59 37.72
CA ARG A 213 -51.71 -30.31 37.57
C ARG A 213 -51.52 -29.43 36.34
N ARG A 214 -51.44 -28.11 36.52
CA ARG A 214 -51.11 -27.20 35.41
C ARG A 214 -49.60 -27.28 35.15
N LYS A 215 -49.23 -27.62 33.92
CA LYS A 215 -47.83 -27.65 33.47
C LYS A 215 -47.49 -26.30 32.88
N HIS A 216 -46.42 -25.64 33.34
CA HIS A 216 -45.95 -24.37 32.76
C HIS A 216 -45.07 -24.57 31.52
N ARG A 217 -45.29 -25.68 30.79
CA ARG A 217 -44.46 -26.09 29.65
C ARG A 217 -44.47 -25.10 28.51
N LEU A 218 -45.62 -24.47 28.22
CA LEU A 218 -45.70 -23.46 27.16
C LEU A 218 -44.85 -22.22 27.52
N ALA A 219 -44.99 -21.68 28.73
CA ALA A 219 -44.20 -20.52 29.17
C ALA A 219 -42.68 -20.84 29.22
N SER A 220 -42.33 -22.05 29.69
CA SER A 220 -40.96 -22.55 29.65
C SER A 220 -40.40 -22.61 28.22
N PHE A 221 -41.18 -23.18 27.29
CA PHE A 221 -40.80 -23.27 25.88
C PHE A 221 -40.62 -21.89 25.26
N MET A 222 -41.55 -20.96 25.49
CA MET A 222 -41.46 -19.58 24.97
C MET A 222 -40.22 -18.84 25.49
N LEU A 223 -39.87 -19.01 26.78
CA LEU A 223 -38.64 -18.42 27.34
C LEU A 223 -37.38 -19.02 26.73
N ALA A 224 -37.34 -20.34 26.53
CA ALA A 224 -36.20 -21.00 25.88
C ALA A 224 -36.04 -20.53 24.43
N VAL A 225 -37.15 -20.43 23.68
CA VAL A 225 -37.14 -19.90 22.31
C VAL A 225 -36.67 -18.44 22.29
N ALA A 226 -37.18 -17.59 23.18
CA ALA A 226 -36.75 -16.21 23.27
C ALA A 226 -35.25 -16.08 23.59
N ALA A 227 -34.74 -16.89 24.53
CA ALA A 227 -33.32 -16.95 24.85
C ALA A 227 -32.47 -17.32 23.63
N SER A 228 -32.86 -18.39 22.93
CA SER A 228 -32.18 -18.86 21.72
C SER A 228 -32.18 -17.82 20.60
N LEU A 229 -33.31 -17.15 20.36
CA LEU A 229 -33.41 -16.12 19.31
C LEU A 229 -32.53 -14.90 19.62
N LEU A 230 -32.47 -14.48 20.89
CA LEU A 230 -31.60 -13.37 21.30
C LEU A 230 -30.13 -13.74 21.24
N LEU A 231 -29.76 -14.97 21.63
CA LEU A 231 -28.39 -15.48 21.47
C LEU A 231 -28.00 -15.60 20.00
N PHE A 232 -28.91 -16.05 19.14
CA PHE A 232 -28.67 -16.11 17.69
C PHE A 232 -28.52 -14.70 17.11
N ASN A 233 -29.34 -13.74 17.54
CA ASN A 233 -29.19 -12.34 17.15
C ASN A 233 -27.84 -11.73 17.59
N ALA A 234 -27.28 -12.24 18.68
CA ALA A 234 -25.98 -11.84 19.21
C ALA A 234 -24.80 -12.62 18.60
N TRP A 235 -25.02 -13.55 17.65
CA TRP A 235 -23.96 -14.37 17.08
C TRP A 235 -23.40 -13.76 15.77
N PRO A 236 -22.07 -13.71 15.59
CA PRO A 236 -21.02 -14.03 16.57
C PRO A 236 -21.00 -13.01 17.73
N VAL A 237 -20.61 -13.48 18.91
CA VAL A 237 -20.65 -12.70 20.18
C VAL A 237 -19.68 -11.52 20.16
N GLY A 238 -18.56 -11.65 19.43
CA GLY A 238 -17.65 -10.54 19.18
C GLY A 238 -18.25 -9.57 18.17
N SER A 239 -17.91 -8.29 18.29
CA SER A 239 -18.32 -7.26 17.34
C SER A 239 -17.17 -6.87 16.41
N PRO A 240 -17.45 -6.45 15.16
CA PRO A 240 -16.44 -5.80 14.34
C PRO A 240 -15.88 -4.57 15.06
N VAL A 241 -14.64 -4.20 14.75
CA VAL A 241 -13.96 -3.02 15.30
C VAL A 241 -14.79 -1.75 15.11
N TYR A 242 -15.44 -1.67 13.96
CA TYR A 242 -16.25 -0.54 13.53
C TYR A 242 -17.60 -1.03 13.02
N SER A 243 -18.66 -0.34 13.41
CA SER A 243 -20.02 -0.66 12.95
C SER A 243 -20.21 -0.25 11.49
N ILE A 244 -20.85 -1.11 10.71
CA ILE A 244 -21.32 -0.82 9.33
C ILE A 244 -22.51 0.14 9.29
N TYR A 245 -22.96 0.64 10.44
CA TYR A 245 -24.02 1.65 10.58
C TYR A 245 -23.51 2.97 11.15
N ASP A 246 -22.20 3.11 11.31
CA ASP A 246 -21.58 4.35 11.76
C ASP A 246 -20.96 5.05 10.55
N ASP A 247 -21.51 6.20 10.19
CA ASP A 247 -21.12 7.05 9.07
C ASP A 247 -20.19 8.21 9.49
N HIS A 248 -19.81 8.29 10.77
CA HIS A 248 -19.03 9.40 11.33
C HIS A 248 -17.60 9.00 11.72
N LEU A 249 -17.12 7.84 11.24
CA LEU A 249 -15.80 7.30 11.56
C LEU A 249 -14.65 7.94 10.79
N SER A 250 -14.94 8.64 9.68
CA SER A 250 -13.92 9.22 8.79
C SER A 250 -12.85 8.17 8.44
N TYR A 251 -11.56 8.48 8.58
CA TYR A 251 -10.46 7.60 8.22
C TYR A 251 -10.00 6.62 9.32
N LYS A 252 -10.64 6.60 10.50
CA LYS A 252 -10.21 5.74 11.63
C LYS A 252 -10.12 4.25 11.28
N PRO A 253 -11.08 3.64 10.55
CA PRO A 253 -10.98 2.23 10.20
C PRO A 253 -9.79 1.92 9.30
N TYR A 254 -9.52 2.82 8.36
CA TYR A 254 -8.42 2.73 7.42
C TYR A 254 -7.07 2.91 8.10
N GLN A 255 -6.94 3.88 9.02
CA GLN A 255 -5.74 4.05 9.84
C GLN A 255 -5.46 2.80 10.69
N THR A 256 -6.48 2.24 11.33
CA THR A 256 -6.33 1.02 12.15
C THR A 256 -5.86 -0.17 11.31
N PHE A 257 -6.33 -0.27 10.07
CA PHE A 257 -5.84 -1.28 9.13
C PHE A 257 -4.39 -1.03 8.72
N ILE A 258 -4.02 0.20 8.37
CA ILE A 258 -2.64 0.59 8.04
C ILE A 258 -1.69 0.25 9.20
N ASP A 259 -2.06 0.62 10.43
CA ASP A 259 -1.27 0.35 11.63
C ASP A 259 -1.13 -1.16 11.88
N ALA A 260 -2.20 -1.94 11.68
CA ALA A 260 -2.19 -3.38 11.85
C ALA A 260 -1.25 -4.08 10.84
N VAL A 261 -1.25 -3.64 9.58
CA VAL A 261 -0.33 -4.17 8.55
C VAL A 261 1.12 -3.76 8.87
N ALA A 262 1.35 -2.49 9.22
CA ALA A 262 2.68 -1.98 9.57
C ALA A 262 3.27 -2.70 10.79
N ALA A 263 2.47 -2.97 11.83
CA ALA A 263 2.88 -3.71 13.02
C ALA A 263 3.35 -5.15 12.73
N ARG A 264 2.95 -5.71 11.58
CA ARG A 264 3.37 -7.04 11.09
C ARG A 264 4.51 -6.97 10.08
N GLY A 265 5.08 -5.79 9.87
CA GLY A 265 6.13 -5.58 8.88
C GLY A 265 5.64 -5.73 7.44
N GLY A 266 4.34 -5.51 7.18
CA GLY A 266 3.81 -5.38 5.83
C GLY A 266 3.96 -3.96 5.27
N VAL A 267 3.40 -3.73 4.10
CA VAL A 267 3.28 -2.42 3.45
C VAL A 267 1.86 -2.22 2.96
N THR A 268 1.43 -0.95 2.91
CA THR A 268 0.09 -0.58 2.46
C THR A 268 0.14 0.48 1.37
N ILE A 269 -0.76 0.32 0.39
CA ILE A 269 -0.96 1.26 -0.71
C ILE A 269 -2.41 1.73 -0.70
N TRP A 270 -2.62 3.05 -0.70
CA TRP A 270 -3.94 3.61 -1.04
C TRP A 270 -4.21 3.39 -2.53
N SER A 271 -5.20 2.54 -2.84
CA SER A 271 -5.57 2.15 -4.19
C SER A 271 -6.32 3.30 -4.88
N MET A 272 -5.91 3.69 -6.08
CA MET A 272 -6.65 4.62 -6.98
C MET A 272 -7.48 5.72 -6.26
N PRO A 273 -6.86 6.60 -5.45
CA PRO A 273 -7.58 7.44 -4.49
C PRO A 273 -8.56 8.45 -5.11
N GLU A 274 -8.45 8.75 -6.40
CA GLU A 274 -9.38 9.65 -7.10
C GLU A 274 -10.37 8.93 -8.03
N ALA A 275 -10.34 7.59 -8.06
CA ALA A 275 -11.30 6.82 -8.85
C ALA A 275 -12.72 6.95 -8.29
N ARG A 276 -13.69 6.98 -9.19
CA ARG A 276 -15.12 7.07 -8.84
C ARG A 276 -15.79 5.72 -8.99
N ASP A 277 -16.59 5.35 -7.99
CA ASP A 277 -17.52 4.23 -8.11
C ASP A 277 -18.93 4.69 -7.71
N PHE A 278 -19.85 4.67 -8.66
CA PHE A 278 -21.25 4.99 -8.43
C PHE A 278 -22.12 4.10 -9.31
N ASN A 279 -22.80 3.14 -8.69
CA ASN A 279 -23.60 2.15 -9.40
C ASN A 279 -24.86 1.81 -8.60
N VAL A 280 -25.95 1.50 -9.30
CA VAL A 280 -27.18 1.00 -8.68
C VAL A 280 -27.33 -0.47 -9.05
N PHE A 281 -27.37 -1.33 -8.03
CA PHE A 281 -27.47 -2.77 -8.22
C PHE A 281 -28.76 -3.32 -7.63
N ASP A 282 -29.16 -4.48 -8.14
CA ASP A 282 -30.18 -5.29 -7.50
C ASP A 282 -29.55 -6.17 -6.41
N TYR A 283 -29.90 -5.93 -5.15
CA TYR A 283 -29.40 -6.67 -3.99
C TYR A 283 -30.48 -7.61 -3.43
N GLY A 284 -31.34 -8.17 -4.30
CA GLY A 284 -32.31 -9.20 -3.94
C GLY A 284 -33.33 -8.69 -2.90
N PRO A 285 -33.41 -9.27 -1.69
CA PRO A 285 -34.33 -8.81 -0.65
C PRO A 285 -34.14 -7.35 -0.23
N LEU A 286 -32.97 -6.75 -0.49
CA LEU A 286 -32.72 -5.33 -0.21
C LEU A 286 -33.24 -4.40 -1.33
N GLY A 287 -33.71 -4.95 -2.45
CA GLY A 287 -34.15 -4.18 -3.61
C GLY A 287 -33.01 -3.47 -4.32
N LYS A 288 -33.29 -2.27 -4.84
CA LYS A 288 -32.26 -1.44 -5.48
C LYS A 288 -31.41 -0.73 -4.42
N VAL A 289 -30.11 -0.97 -4.49
CA VAL A 289 -29.12 -0.36 -3.60
C VAL A 289 -28.17 0.50 -4.42
N THR A 290 -27.98 1.73 -3.98
CA THR A 290 -26.91 2.59 -4.50
C THR A 290 -25.61 2.19 -3.83
N VAL A 291 -24.61 1.81 -4.63
CA VAL A 291 -23.24 1.58 -4.19
C VAL A 291 -22.41 2.78 -4.61
N LYS A 292 -21.76 3.41 -3.63
CA LYS A 292 -21.14 4.72 -3.80
C LYS A 292 -19.82 4.80 -3.08
N THR A 293 -18.76 5.12 -3.81
CA THR A 293 -17.48 5.55 -3.24
C THR A 293 -17.09 6.86 -3.91
N GLU A 294 -17.06 7.93 -3.10
CA GLU A 294 -16.53 9.21 -3.55
C GLU A 294 -15.00 9.15 -3.64
N PRO A 295 -14.37 9.90 -4.56
CA PRO A 295 -12.93 10.15 -4.54
C PRO A 295 -12.45 10.55 -3.14
N TYR A 296 -11.30 10.03 -2.73
CA TYR A 296 -10.76 10.11 -1.39
C TYR A 296 -9.26 10.49 -1.39
N ALA A 297 -8.86 11.42 -2.25
CA ALA A 297 -7.51 11.99 -2.27
C ALA A 297 -7.06 12.52 -0.90
N ASP A 298 -8.00 13.07 -0.12
CA ASP A 298 -7.77 13.54 1.25
C ASP A 298 -7.32 12.44 2.20
N ALA A 299 -7.57 11.16 1.90
CA ALA A 299 -7.06 10.02 2.67
C ALA A 299 -5.54 10.04 2.80
N LEU A 300 -4.83 10.55 1.78
CA LEU A 300 -3.38 10.65 1.77
C LEU A 300 -2.87 11.66 2.80
N VAL A 301 -3.64 12.71 3.08
CA VAL A 301 -3.28 13.72 4.08
C VAL A 301 -3.82 13.33 5.48
N MET A 302 -4.97 12.67 5.51
CA MET A 302 -5.71 12.37 6.74
C MET A 302 -5.31 11.04 7.40
N THR A 303 -4.45 10.25 6.75
CA THR A 303 -3.84 9.04 7.32
C THR A 303 -2.33 9.11 7.29
N SER A 304 -1.67 8.23 8.04
CA SER A 304 -0.21 8.19 8.18
C SER A 304 0.30 6.76 8.25
N GLY A 305 1.61 6.56 8.04
CA GLY A 305 2.24 5.24 8.15
C GLY A 305 2.01 4.30 6.96
N TYR A 306 1.20 4.70 5.98
CA TYR A 306 1.07 3.96 4.72
C TYR A 306 2.31 4.16 3.85
N THR A 307 2.61 3.18 2.99
CA THR A 307 3.89 3.14 2.24
C THR A 307 3.81 3.83 0.88
N GLY A 308 2.61 3.87 0.28
CA GLY A 308 2.44 4.48 -1.03
C GLY A 308 0.99 4.62 -1.48
N PHE A 309 0.79 5.03 -2.71
CA PHE A 309 -0.52 5.18 -3.33
C PHE A 309 -0.44 5.00 -4.85
N GLY A 310 -1.57 4.68 -5.47
CA GLY A 310 -1.70 4.68 -6.93
C GLY A 310 -1.40 6.06 -7.50
N GLY A 311 -0.26 6.22 -8.17
CA GLY A 311 0.14 7.48 -8.80
C GLY A 311 -0.17 7.53 -10.29
N ILE A 312 -0.17 6.38 -10.96
CA ILE A 312 -0.61 6.21 -12.35
C ILE A 312 -1.62 5.08 -12.39
N TYR A 313 -2.81 5.35 -12.90
CA TYR A 313 -3.92 4.41 -13.14
C TYR A 313 -4.92 5.05 -14.10
N GLN A 314 -5.86 4.30 -14.66
CA GLN A 314 -6.66 4.73 -15.83
C GLN A 314 -7.86 5.63 -15.50
N ASP A 315 -7.65 6.67 -14.69
CA ASP A 315 -8.65 7.68 -14.37
C ASP A 315 -7.98 9.07 -14.20
N ASN A 316 -8.75 10.09 -13.84
CA ASN A 316 -8.26 11.40 -13.51
C ASN A 316 -7.45 11.40 -12.21
N ARG A 317 -6.30 12.09 -12.23
CA ARG A 317 -5.32 12.10 -11.13
C ARG A 317 -4.81 13.52 -10.93
N THR A 318 -5.28 14.21 -9.91
CA THR A 318 -4.87 15.57 -9.58
C THR A 318 -3.88 15.63 -8.42
N VAL A 319 -3.85 14.63 -7.54
CA VAL A 319 -2.93 14.56 -6.38
C VAL A 319 -1.45 14.67 -6.80
N ILE A 320 -1.11 14.12 -7.96
CA ILE A 320 0.27 14.08 -8.48
C ILE A 320 0.69 15.37 -9.22
N ASN A 321 -0.22 16.33 -9.42
CA ASN A 321 0.11 17.58 -10.09
C ASN A 321 1.06 18.43 -9.24
N PRO A 322 1.94 19.26 -9.86
CA PRO A 322 2.82 20.14 -9.12
C PRO A 322 2.06 21.01 -8.12
N GLY A 323 2.42 20.94 -6.84
CA GLY A 323 1.90 21.77 -5.75
C GLY A 323 0.67 21.21 -5.05
N ASN A 324 0.11 20.10 -5.53
CA ASN A 324 -1.05 19.46 -4.92
C ASN A 324 -0.66 18.55 -3.74
N ASP A 325 -1.62 17.79 -3.23
CA ASP A 325 -1.53 17.07 -1.95
C ASP A 325 -0.27 16.21 -1.79
N TRP A 326 0.20 15.53 -2.85
CA TRP A 326 1.42 14.74 -2.74
C TRP A 326 2.64 15.60 -2.43
N ASP A 327 2.81 16.73 -3.10
CA ASP A 327 3.94 17.64 -2.84
C ASP A 327 3.87 18.27 -1.45
N GLN A 328 2.66 18.53 -0.94
CA GLN A 328 2.47 19.00 0.43
C GLN A 328 2.89 17.93 1.44
N ILE A 329 2.52 16.68 1.20
CA ILE A 329 2.97 15.54 2.01
C ILE A 329 4.50 15.43 1.97
N LEU A 330 5.11 15.45 0.77
CA LEU A 330 6.57 15.40 0.61
C LEU A 330 7.28 16.55 1.34
N ALA A 331 6.73 17.76 1.31
CA ALA A 331 7.26 18.92 2.02
C ALA A 331 7.19 18.75 3.55
N GLN A 332 6.10 18.18 4.08
CA GLN A 332 5.98 17.84 5.50
C GLN A 332 7.01 16.78 5.91
N TYR A 333 7.23 15.74 5.10
CA TYR A 333 8.26 14.74 5.37
C TYR A 333 9.67 15.34 5.36
N ALA A 334 9.95 16.21 4.39
CA ALA A 334 11.24 16.89 4.27
C ALA A 334 11.60 17.73 5.51
N THR A 335 10.59 18.35 6.15
CA THR A 335 10.79 19.20 7.33
C THR A 335 10.78 18.44 8.66
N GLN A 336 9.98 17.37 8.79
CA GLN A 336 9.76 16.72 10.08
C GLN A 336 10.75 15.58 10.39
N ARG A 337 11.35 14.94 9.38
CA ARG A 337 12.36 13.84 9.47
C ARG A 337 12.33 13.04 10.78
N LYS A 338 11.19 12.40 11.09
CA LYS A 338 11.06 11.50 12.26
C LYS A 338 11.33 10.03 11.91
N GLY A 339 12.25 9.77 10.98
CA GLY A 339 12.63 8.39 10.59
C GLY A 339 11.56 7.59 9.85
N GLN A 340 10.47 8.22 9.39
CA GLN A 340 9.47 7.61 8.52
C GLN A 340 9.66 8.11 7.08
N ALA A 341 9.66 7.19 6.12
CA ALA A 341 9.71 7.51 4.70
C ALA A 341 8.36 8.13 4.25
N PRO A 342 8.38 9.04 3.26
CA PRO A 342 7.15 9.54 2.66
C PRO A 342 6.43 8.42 1.89
N PRO A 343 5.14 8.60 1.57
CA PRO A 343 4.46 7.72 0.65
C PRO A 343 4.99 7.89 -0.77
N PHE A 344 5.24 6.76 -1.42
CA PHE A 344 5.73 6.68 -2.78
C PHE A 344 4.61 6.32 -3.77
N THR A 345 4.74 6.77 -5.01
CA THR A 345 3.79 6.42 -6.07
C THR A 345 4.12 5.05 -6.65
N VAL A 346 3.06 4.31 -6.97
CA VAL A 346 3.10 3.08 -7.80
C VAL A 346 2.26 3.27 -9.07
N GLY A 347 2.56 2.51 -10.11
CA GLY A 347 1.67 2.35 -11.27
C GLY A 347 0.74 1.18 -11.01
N GLU A 348 -0.56 1.40 -11.11
CA GLU A 348 -1.62 0.49 -10.66
C GLU A 348 -2.56 0.14 -11.81
N ILE A 349 -2.64 -1.15 -12.18
CA ILE A 349 -3.43 -1.62 -13.31
C ILE A 349 -4.85 -2.08 -12.92
N ALA A 350 -5.02 -2.58 -11.69
CA ALA A 350 -6.26 -3.18 -11.18
C ALA A 350 -6.85 -4.25 -12.13
N PHE A 351 -5.98 -5.14 -12.63
CA PHE A 351 -6.30 -6.13 -13.65
C PHE A 351 -7.11 -7.31 -13.11
N HIS A 352 -8.21 -7.67 -13.79
CA HIS A 352 -9.09 -8.78 -13.41
C HIS A 352 -9.15 -9.92 -14.45
N GLY A 353 -8.51 -9.78 -15.61
CA GLY A 353 -8.55 -10.78 -16.68
C GLY A 353 -9.01 -10.23 -18.02
N VAL A 354 -8.70 -10.96 -19.09
CA VAL A 354 -8.88 -10.51 -20.48
C VAL A 354 -10.33 -10.49 -20.98
N ASN A 355 -11.24 -11.19 -20.29
CA ASN A 355 -12.63 -11.33 -20.75
C ASN A 355 -13.58 -10.29 -20.14
N ARG A 356 -13.18 -9.68 -19.01
CA ARG A 356 -13.95 -8.66 -18.30
C ARG A 356 -13.37 -7.26 -18.45
N ASP A 357 -12.08 -7.17 -18.76
CA ASP A 357 -11.35 -5.91 -18.75
C ASP A 357 -10.74 -5.63 -20.13
N THR A 358 -10.82 -4.38 -20.56
CA THR A 358 -10.10 -3.92 -21.77
C THR A 358 -8.62 -3.63 -21.48
N ARG A 359 -8.20 -3.77 -20.21
CA ARG A 359 -6.83 -3.56 -19.75
C ARG A 359 -5.93 -4.72 -20.12
N GLU A 360 -4.72 -4.38 -20.55
CA GLU A 360 -3.64 -5.34 -20.73
C GLU A 360 -2.74 -5.32 -19.47
N LEU A 361 -2.21 -6.49 -19.09
CA LEU A 361 -1.47 -6.68 -17.83
C LEU A 361 -0.24 -5.75 -17.72
N ASP A 362 0.34 -5.35 -18.85
CA ASP A 362 1.51 -4.50 -18.97
C ASP A 362 1.18 -3.03 -19.30
N GLN A 363 -0.08 -2.63 -19.30
CA GLN A 363 -0.48 -1.28 -19.69
C GLN A 363 -0.11 -0.20 -18.66
N VAL A 364 -0.06 -0.57 -17.37
CA VAL A 364 0.40 0.28 -16.27
C VAL A 364 1.36 -0.54 -15.41
N LEU A 365 2.55 0.00 -15.18
CA LEU A 365 3.69 -0.70 -14.62
C LEU A 365 4.29 0.08 -13.45
N THR A 366 4.90 -0.66 -12.54
CA THR A 366 5.84 -0.14 -11.55
C THR A 366 7.20 -0.76 -11.79
N ILE A 367 8.23 0.06 -11.93
CA ILE A 367 9.61 -0.42 -12.14
C ILE A 367 10.36 -0.23 -10.84
N PHE A 368 10.80 -1.33 -10.23
CA PHE A 368 11.55 -1.33 -8.97
C PHE A 368 13.04 -1.48 -9.21
N TRP A 369 13.87 -0.72 -8.49
CA TRP A 369 15.31 -0.95 -8.43
C TRP A 369 15.65 -1.71 -7.15
N VAL A 370 15.76 -3.03 -7.27
CA VAL A 370 15.96 -3.94 -6.15
C VAL A 370 17.43 -4.33 -5.97
N ARG A 371 17.84 -4.60 -4.74
CA ARG A 371 19.15 -5.21 -4.43
C ARG A 371 19.15 -6.71 -4.68
N GLN A 372 17.99 -7.34 -4.57
CA GLN A 372 17.80 -8.78 -4.73
C GLN A 372 16.47 -9.04 -5.42
N ARG A 373 16.48 -9.89 -6.45
CA ARG A 373 15.27 -10.38 -7.13
C ARG A 373 14.48 -11.32 -6.21
N SER A 374 13.65 -10.74 -5.34
CA SER A 374 12.84 -11.45 -4.36
C SER A 374 11.67 -10.58 -3.88
N ALA A 375 10.67 -11.19 -3.24
CA ALA A 375 9.57 -10.47 -2.60
C ALA A 375 10.07 -9.45 -1.55
N ALA A 376 11.03 -9.85 -0.71
CA ALA A 376 11.63 -8.98 0.30
C ALA A 376 12.36 -7.78 -0.34
N GLY A 377 13.08 -8.01 -1.45
CA GLY A 377 13.76 -6.95 -2.20
C GLY A 377 12.79 -5.94 -2.82
N LEU A 378 11.62 -6.39 -3.28
CA LEU A 378 10.58 -5.51 -3.83
C LEU A 378 9.93 -4.66 -2.72
N VAL A 379 9.61 -5.27 -1.58
CA VAL A 379 9.10 -4.56 -0.38
C VAL A 379 10.13 -3.56 0.14
N GLU A 380 11.42 -3.90 0.15
CA GLU A 380 12.50 -3.00 0.59
C GLU A 380 12.72 -1.83 -0.38
N ALA A 381 12.65 -2.08 -1.69
CA ALA A 381 12.69 -1.03 -2.70
C ALA A 381 11.50 -0.06 -2.59
N LEU A 382 10.30 -0.59 -2.33
CA LEU A 382 9.11 0.21 -2.07
C LEU A 382 9.26 1.12 -0.84
N ARG A 383 9.67 0.56 0.30
CA ARG A 383 9.91 1.33 1.53
C ARG A 383 10.97 2.42 1.36
N SER A 384 11.89 2.21 0.42
CA SER A 384 12.97 3.14 0.14
C SER A 384 12.67 4.10 -1.01
N GLY A 385 11.52 4.00 -1.69
CA GLY A 385 11.18 4.85 -2.83
C GLY A 385 12.02 4.63 -4.08
N ARG A 386 12.76 3.52 -4.15
CA ARG A 386 13.55 3.12 -5.33
C ARG A 386 12.66 2.44 -6.37
N LEU A 387 11.71 3.21 -6.90
CA LEU A 387 10.83 2.81 -7.99
C LEU A 387 10.28 4.03 -8.74
N TYR A 388 9.72 3.78 -9.92
CA TYR A 388 8.89 4.75 -10.64
C TYR A 388 7.68 4.07 -11.27
N SER A 389 6.65 4.86 -11.55
CA SER A 389 5.43 4.42 -12.22
C SER A 389 5.54 4.71 -13.71
N ALA A 390 5.03 3.81 -14.55
CA ALA A 390 4.94 4.02 -16.00
C ALA A 390 3.57 3.61 -16.54
N GLY A 391 3.02 4.39 -17.46
CA GLY A 391 1.86 4.04 -18.27
C GLY A 391 2.29 3.83 -19.73
N GLN A 392 1.74 2.80 -20.39
CA GLN A 392 1.97 2.48 -21.79
C GLN A 392 0.66 2.08 -22.48
N TYR A 393 -0.17 3.07 -22.78
CA TYR A 393 -1.51 2.90 -23.36
C TYR A 393 -1.48 2.62 -24.86
N LEU A 394 -0.34 2.84 -25.53
CA LEU A 394 -0.12 2.48 -26.94
C LEU A 394 1.08 1.54 -27.06
N LYS A 395 0.88 0.40 -27.74
CA LYS A 395 1.93 -0.60 -27.96
C LYS A 395 3.13 0.00 -28.70
N GLY A 396 4.33 -0.37 -28.27
CA GLY A 396 5.60 0.09 -28.84
C GLY A 396 6.04 1.50 -28.40
N ALA A 397 5.18 2.28 -27.75
CA ALA A 397 5.50 3.65 -27.30
C ALA A 397 5.91 3.73 -25.80
N GLY A 398 6.10 2.59 -25.13
CA GLY A 398 6.47 2.53 -23.71
C GLY A 398 7.78 3.27 -23.44
N LEU A 399 7.86 4.00 -22.32
CA LEU A 399 9.05 4.75 -21.92
C LEU A 399 9.76 4.09 -20.74
N ARG A 400 11.08 4.21 -20.71
CA ARG A 400 11.95 3.75 -19.61
C ARG A 400 12.78 4.90 -19.07
N LEU A 401 12.75 5.07 -17.75
CA LEU A 401 13.61 6.02 -17.03
C LEU A 401 14.93 5.31 -16.73
N ASP A 402 15.90 5.47 -17.62
CA ASP A 402 17.24 4.84 -17.48
C ASP A 402 18.03 5.46 -16.32
N GLN A 403 17.89 6.78 -16.14
CA GLN A 403 18.61 7.52 -15.12
C GLN A 403 17.73 8.66 -14.61
N PHE A 404 17.68 8.80 -13.29
CA PHE A 404 17.23 10.01 -12.61
C PHE A 404 18.06 10.16 -11.35
N ARG A 405 18.96 11.14 -11.37
CA ARG A 405 19.90 11.41 -10.27
C ARG A 405 20.00 12.90 -10.01
N VAL A 406 20.18 13.24 -8.75
CA VAL A 406 20.64 14.58 -8.34
C VAL A 406 22.06 14.44 -7.81
N GLU A 407 22.95 15.31 -8.29
CA GLU A 407 24.37 15.28 -8.01
C GLU A 407 24.89 16.66 -7.57
N CYS A 408 26.00 16.68 -6.84
CA CYS A 408 26.78 17.87 -6.53
C CYS A 408 28.28 17.53 -6.48
N GLU A 409 29.13 18.54 -6.25
CA GLU A 409 30.59 18.43 -6.25
C GLU A 409 31.13 17.79 -7.54
N GLY A 410 30.65 18.25 -8.70
CA GLY A 410 31.02 17.71 -10.00
C GLY A 410 30.66 16.23 -10.19
N GLY A 411 29.70 15.68 -9.43
CA GLY A 411 29.27 14.28 -9.51
C GLY A 411 29.94 13.35 -8.48
N ALA A 412 30.74 13.89 -7.55
CA ALA A 412 31.33 13.08 -6.47
C ALA A 412 30.27 12.55 -5.50
N ARG A 413 29.19 13.31 -5.30
CA ARG A 413 28.05 12.95 -4.46
C ARG A 413 26.78 12.93 -5.30
N GLY A 414 25.89 11.99 -5.03
CA GLY A 414 24.61 11.93 -5.71
C GLY A 414 23.62 10.97 -5.05
N ALA A 415 22.35 11.15 -5.39
CA ALA A 415 21.23 10.36 -4.91
C ALA A 415 20.30 10.03 -6.08
N GLY A 416 19.68 8.84 -6.02
CA GLY A 416 18.62 8.41 -6.93
C GLY A 416 17.22 8.54 -6.29
N SER A 417 16.22 8.07 -7.04
CA SER A 417 14.82 8.03 -6.60
C SER A 417 14.66 7.39 -5.21
N GLY A 418 13.98 8.09 -4.30
CA GLY A 418 13.74 7.66 -2.92
C GLY A 418 14.91 7.91 -1.96
N GLU A 419 16.08 8.28 -2.46
CA GLU A 419 17.26 8.58 -1.65
C GLU A 419 17.33 10.06 -1.27
N SER A 420 18.25 10.37 -0.34
CA SER A 420 18.55 11.74 0.08
C SER A 420 20.00 12.09 -0.23
N LEU A 421 20.21 13.25 -0.85
CA LEU A 421 21.51 13.89 -1.03
C LEU A 421 21.70 14.94 0.08
N ASP A 422 22.74 14.79 0.88
CA ASP A 422 23.28 15.90 1.66
C ASP A 422 24.30 16.63 0.79
N PRO A 423 24.06 17.90 0.40
CA PRO A 423 25.00 18.66 -0.41
C PRO A 423 26.26 19.06 0.36
N ASN A 424 26.31 18.97 1.70
CA ASN A 424 27.48 19.30 2.52
C ASN A 424 28.13 20.66 2.17
N GLY A 425 27.28 21.67 1.91
CA GLY A 425 27.73 23.01 1.54
C GLY A 425 27.90 23.25 0.04
N ALA A 426 27.85 22.21 -0.79
CA ALA A 426 27.90 22.34 -2.24
C ALA A 426 26.68 23.10 -2.79
N ARG A 427 26.91 23.96 -3.79
CA ARG A 427 25.87 24.74 -4.47
C ARG A 427 25.63 24.35 -5.93
N ASP A 428 26.48 23.47 -6.46
CA ASP A 428 26.44 22.97 -7.84
C ASP A 428 25.47 21.80 -7.97
N VAL A 429 24.23 21.97 -7.52
CA VAL A 429 23.20 20.93 -7.64
C VAL A 429 22.82 20.79 -9.12
N VAL A 430 22.92 19.56 -9.62
CA VAL A 430 22.63 19.21 -11.00
C VAL A 430 21.71 18.00 -11.04
N VAL A 431 20.66 18.07 -11.85
CA VAL A 431 19.78 16.93 -12.13
C VAL A 431 20.22 16.28 -13.43
N ARG A 432 20.56 14.99 -13.38
CA ARG A 432 20.86 14.17 -14.56
C ARG A 432 19.72 13.21 -14.84
N LEU A 433 19.32 13.15 -16.09
CA LEU A 433 18.22 12.30 -16.49
C LEU A 433 18.42 11.73 -17.90
N ARG A 434 18.02 10.46 -18.07
CA ARG A 434 18.02 9.76 -19.33
C ARG A 434 16.74 8.95 -19.50
N VAL A 435 16.10 9.08 -20.65
CA VAL A 435 14.87 8.38 -21.04
C VAL A 435 15.08 7.68 -22.37
N THR A 436 14.69 6.42 -22.45
CA THR A 436 14.61 5.67 -23.71
C THR A 436 13.20 5.16 -23.94
N ALA A 437 12.86 4.84 -25.18
CA ALA A 437 11.68 4.05 -25.46
C ALA A 437 12.01 2.55 -25.37
N VAL A 438 11.02 1.73 -25.01
CA VAL A 438 11.16 0.27 -24.89
C VAL A 438 11.58 -0.35 -26.22
N ASP A 439 11.02 0.13 -27.34
CA ASP A 439 11.36 -0.28 -28.70
C ASP A 439 12.69 0.29 -29.22
N GLN A 440 13.41 1.07 -28.39
CA GLN A 440 14.64 1.82 -28.75
C GLN A 440 14.43 2.86 -29.87
N GLY A 441 13.18 3.18 -30.19
CA GLY A 441 12.81 4.14 -31.24
C GLY A 441 12.89 5.60 -30.79
N ALA A 442 12.67 6.49 -31.77
CA ALA A 442 12.58 7.92 -31.56
C ALA A 442 11.12 8.36 -31.40
N HIS A 443 10.75 8.71 -30.17
CA HIS A 443 9.39 9.13 -29.82
C HIS A 443 9.42 10.51 -29.17
N PRO A 444 8.50 11.42 -29.56
CA PRO A 444 8.41 12.73 -28.94
C PRO A 444 8.00 12.61 -27.48
N ILE A 445 8.69 13.35 -26.62
CA ILE A 445 8.41 13.42 -25.19
C ILE A 445 8.42 14.87 -24.68
N THR A 446 7.66 15.09 -23.62
CA THR A 446 7.68 16.30 -22.80
C THR A 446 8.07 15.91 -21.38
N LEU A 447 9.19 16.42 -20.90
CA LEU A 447 9.67 16.25 -19.54
C LEU A 447 9.34 17.48 -18.71
N THR A 448 8.80 17.27 -17.51
CA THR A 448 8.59 18.30 -16.49
C THR A 448 9.38 17.92 -15.25
N LEU A 449 10.41 18.71 -14.93
CA LEU A 449 11.13 18.63 -13.67
C LEU A 449 10.40 19.47 -12.63
N ILE A 450 10.04 18.86 -11.51
CA ILE A 450 9.30 19.48 -10.42
C ILE A 450 10.23 19.54 -9.22
N ARG A 451 10.42 20.74 -8.68
CA ARG A 451 11.19 20.98 -7.46
C ARG A 451 10.27 21.52 -6.38
N SER A 452 10.15 20.79 -5.28
CA SER A 452 9.38 21.21 -4.11
C SER A 452 7.95 21.65 -4.46
N GLY A 453 7.31 20.91 -5.37
CA GLY A 453 5.97 21.17 -5.90
C GLY A 453 5.84 22.30 -6.92
N GLN A 454 6.94 22.92 -7.35
CA GLN A 454 6.93 23.91 -8.42
C GLN A 454 7.58 23.35 -9.68
N VAL A 455 7.06 23.71 -10.86
CA VAL A 455 7.71 23.37 -12.12
C VAL A 455 9.02 24.13 -12.22
N ALA A 456 10.15 23.42 -12.15
CA ALA A 456 11.48 24.00 -12.27
C ALA A 456 11.87 24.20 -13.74
N VAL A 457 11.58 23.20 -14.59
CA VAL A 457 11.77 23.30 -16.04
C VAL A 457 10.86 22.34 -16.78
N THR A 458 10.41 22.75 -17.96
CA THR A 458 9.74 21.88 -18.95
C THR A 458 10.60 21.82 -20.21
N LEU A 459 10.93 20.61 -20.65
CA LEU A 459 11.74 20.36 -21.85
C LEU A 459 10.97 19.46 -22.80
N THR A 460 11.08 19.72 -24.10
CA THR A 460 10.56 18.84 -25.15
C THR A 460 11.72 18.21 -25.91
N GLY A 461 11.53 16.99 -26.40
CA GLY A 461 12.57 16.26 -27.12
C GLY A 461 12.09 14.96 -27.72
N ILE A 462 13.03 14.10 -28.11
CA ILE A 462 12.77 12.76 -28.66
C ILE A 462 13.66 11.73 -27.95
N THR A 463 13.19 10.49 -27.80
CA THR A 463 14.01 9.39 -27.26
C THR A 463 15.09 8.93 -28.26
N PRO A 464 16.28 8.45 -27.81
CA PRO A 464 16.80 8.58 -26.46
C PRO A 464 17.01 10.06 -26.11
N PHE A 465 16.56 10.46 -24.92
CA PHE A 465 16.63 11.83 -24.44
C PHE A 465 17.51 11.88 -23.19
N GLU A 466 18.59 12.65 -23.23
CA GLU A 466 19.52 12.81 -22.12
C GLU A 466 19.70 14.30 -21.81
N GLN A 467 19.60 14.66 -20.53
CA GLN A 467 19.71 16.04 -20.07
C GLN A 467 20.50 16.12 -18.78
N THR A 468 21.30 17.18 -18.69
CA THR A 468 21.97 17.63 -17.48
C THR A 468 21.47 19.04 -17.18
N ILE A 469 20.71 19.18 -16.10
CA ILE A 469 19.97 20.41 -15.78
C ILE A 469 20.57 21.00 -14.50
N PRO A 470 21.38 22.06 -14.60
CA PRO A 470 21.83 22.81 -13.43
C PRO A 470 20.65 23.47 -12.73
N ASP A 471 20.65 23.45 -11.40
CA ASP A 471 19.62 24.13 -10.61
C ASP A 471 20.20 25.23 -9.69
N PRO A 472 20.61 26.37 -10.25
CA PRO A 472 21.14 27.48 -9.44
C PRO A 472 20.05 28.16 -8.59
N GLY A 473 18.77 27.87 -8.84
CA GLY A 473 17.63 28.51 -8.19
C GLY A 473 17.12 27.78 -6.95
N ALA A 474 17.82 26.74 -6.48
CA ALA A 474 17.41 25.99 -5.29
C ALA A 474 17.39 26.93 -4.07
N PRO A 475 16.24 27.12 -3.40
CA PRO A 475 16.16 28.04 -2.26
C PRO A 475 17.16 27.63 -1.17
N PRO A 476 17.98 28.57 -0.68
CA PRO A 476 18.98 28.22 0.31
C PRO A 476 18.36 27.96 1.67
N GLY A 477 19.04 27.16 2.49
CA GLY A 477 18.67 26.92 3.89
C GLY A 477 17.44 26.03 4.09
N VAL A 478 16.83 25.49 3.03
CA VAL A 478 15.66 24.61 3.11
C VAL A 478 15.90 23.28 2.40
N TRP A 479 15.21 22.24 2.87
CA TRP A 479 15.13 20.98 2.15
C TRP A 479 14.38 21.16 0.83
N ASN A 480 14.88 20.50 -0.20
CA ASN A 480 14.22 20.42 -1.50
C ASN A 480 13.95 18.96 -1.85
N PHE A 481 13.02 18.74 -2.78
CA PHE A 481 12.87 17.45 -3.41
C PHE A 481 12.62 17.61 -4.90
N TYR A 482 13.12 16.67 -5.68
CA TYR A 482 12.99 16.66 -7.14
C TYR A 482 12.21 15.43 -7.55
N ARG A 483 11.22 15.61 -8.42
CA ARG A 483 10.51 14.53 -9.10
C ARG A 483 10.30 14.91 -10.56
N VAL A 484 10.11 13.91 -11.41
CA VAL A 484 9.91 14.12 -12.84
C VAL A 484 8.60 13.49 -13.30
N SER A 485 7.91 14.21 -14.17
CA SER A 485 6.81 13.69 -14.96
C SER A 485 7.22 13.76 -16.43
N ILE A 486 7.08 12.64 -17.15
CA ILE A 486 7.41 12.57 -18.58
C ILE A 486 6.17 12.09 -19.30
N GLN A 487 5.80 12.78 -20.37
CA GLN A 487 4.65 12.47 -21.20
C GLN A 487 5.11 12.21 -22.62
N GLY A 488 4.73 11.07 -23.19
CA GLY A 488 4.93 10.69 -24.58
C GLY A 488 3.59 10.45 -25.27
N LYS A 489 3.64 9.97 -26.52
CA LYS A 489 2.41 9.62 -27.25
C LYS A 489 1.82 8.33 -26.69
N GLY A 490 0.84 8.45 -25.78
CA GLY A 490 0.19 7.31 -25.15
C GLY A 490 1.08 6.58 -24.13
N SER A 491 2.11 7.25 -23.61
CA SER A 491 2.98 6.76 -22.56
C SER A 491 3.31 7.85 -21.57
N GLU A 492 3.59 7.46 -20.33
CA GLU A 492 3.92 8.39 -19.27
C GLU A 492 4.84 7.75 -18.23
N ILE A 493 5.62 8.58 -17.55
CA ILE A 493 6.44 8.20 -16.39
C ILE A 493 6.20 9.20 -15.27
N LEU A 494 6.08 8.70 -14.05
CA LEU A 494 6.11 9.48 -12.82
C LEU A 494 7.18 8.91 -11.89
N SER A 495 8.22 9.69 -11.57
CA SER A 495 9.26 9.26 -10.64
C SER A 495 8.86 9.51 -9.18
N ASN A 496 9.44 8.72 -8.28
CA ASN A 496 9.49 9.08 -6.86
C ASN A 496 10.53 10.18 -6.59
N PRO A 497 10.43 10.90 -5.46
CA PRO A 497 11.26 12.07 -5.20
C PRO A 497 12.70 11.71 -4.83
N ILE A 498 13.62 12.60 -5.17
CA ILE A 498 14.99 12.66 -4.64
C ILE A 498 15.06 13.83 -3.69
N PHE A 499 15.37 13.58 -2.42
CA PHE A 499 15.46 14.63 -1.41
C PHE A 499 16.86 15.25 -1.41
N VAL A 500 16.94 16.56 -1.26
CA VAL A 500 18.20 17.30 -1.21
C VAL A 500 18.21 18.19 0.02
N GLY A 501 19.27 18.07 0.82
CA GLY A 501 19.46 18.87 2.01
C GLY A 501 19.63 20.36 1.74
N PRO A 502 19.59 21.20 2.78
CA PRO A 502 19.79 22.63 2.66
C PRO A 502 21.09 22.99 1.95
N VAL A 503 20.98 23.78 0.88
CA VAL A 503 22.11 24.40 0.20
C VAL A 503 22.42 25.74 0.90
N PRO A 504 23.69 26.12 1.15
CA PRO A 504 24.00 27.39 1.80
C PRO A 504 23.55 28.59 0.97
N ALA A 505 23.04 29.64 1.62
CA ALA A 505 22.79 30.92 0.98
C ALA A 505 24.07 31.46 0.35
N ALA A 506 23.96 32.04 -0.86
CA ALA A 506 25.06 32.77 -1.47
C ALA A 506 25.57 33.83 -0.47
N GLN A 507 26.84 33.69 -0.06
CA GLN A 507 27.50 34.71 0.74
C GLN A 507 27.97 35.79 -0.21
N TYR A 508 27.73 37.05 0.14
CA TYR A 508 28.18 38.20 -0.63
C TYR A 508 29.09 39.06 0.24
N ASP A 509 30.15 39.62 -0.35
CA ASP A 509 31.02 40.57 0.34
C ASP A 509 30.26 41.90 0.58
N GLU A 510 30.86 42.81 1.34
CA GLU A 510 30.29 44.15 1.61
C GLU A 510 30.02 44.96 0.32
N MET A 511 30.55 44.53 -0.83
CA MET A 511 30.38 45.14 -2.15
C MET A 511 29.37 44.39 -3.03
N GLY A 512 28.65 43.40 -2.48
CA GLY A 512 27.63 42.62 -3.20
C GLY A 512 28.18 41.59 -4.20
N ARG A 513 29.46 41.21 -4.09
CA ARG A 513 30.08 40.18 -4.94
C ARG A 513 30.01 38.81 -4.28
N PRO A 514 29.75 37.72 -5.02
CA PRO A 514 29.71 36.38 -4.45
C PRO A 514 31.03 36.03 -3.76
N ILE A 515 30.99 35.68 -2.48
CA ILE A 515 32.10 35.07 -1.74
C ILE A 515 32.14 33.61 -2.17
N GLN A 516 33.20 33.22 -2.89
CA GLN A 516 33.50 31.79 -3.09
C GLN A 516 33.92 31.19 -1.75
N PRO A 517 33.35 30.06 -1.33
CA PRO A 517 33.86 29.36 -0.16
C PRO A 517 35.30 28.92 -0.45
N ASP A 518 36.25 29.34 0.39
CA ASP A 518 37.65 28.98 0.26
C ASP A 518 37.80 27.46 0.16
N ALA A 519 38.49 27.00 -0.89
CA ALA A 519 39.00 25.63 -0.92
C ALA A 519 39.87 25.45 0.33
N ALA A 520 39.53 24.48 1.18
CA ALA A 520 40.27 24.19 2.40
C ALA A 520 41.78 24.19 2.12
N PRO A 521 42.60 24.95 2.88
CA PRO A 521 44.01 25.06 2.58
C PRO A 521 44.67 23.68 2.71
N ALA A 522 45.31 23.24 1.63
CA ALA A 522 46.19 22.08 1.65
C ALA A 522 47.20 22.25 2.78
N GLN A 523 47.25 21.29 3.70
CA GLN A 523 48.23 21.28 4.78
C GLN A 523 49.64 21.35 4.16
N ALA A 524 50.30 22.49 4.38
CA ALA A 524 51.69 22.68 4.00
C ALA A 524 52.56 21.71 4.80
N VAL A 525 53.20 20.78 4.09
CA VAL A 525 54.30 19.96 4.61
C VAL A 525 55.43 20.91 5.00
N GLY A 526 55.60 21.10 6.31
CA GLY A 526 56.74 21.82 6.85
C GLY A 526 58.01 21.02 6.66
N SER A 527 58.87 21.48 5.75
CA SER A 527 60.30 21.19 5.78
C SER A 527 60.92 21.96 6.94
N GLN A 528 61.21 21.28 8.05
CA GLN A 528 62.27 21.71 8.96
C GLN A 528 63.49 20.83 8.71
N GLY A 529 64.53 21.46 8.17
CA GLY A 529 65.88 20.92 8.25
C GLY A 529 66.48 21.22 9.61
N LEU A 530 66.92 20.16 10.30
CA LEU A 530 68.25 20.01 10.90
C LEU A 530 68.52 18.51 11.10
#